data_AF-A0A6J2XEI9-F1
#
_entry.id   AF-A0A6J2XEI9-F1
#
_cell.length_a   1.000
_cell.length_b   1.000
_cell.length_c   1.000
_cell.angle_alpha   90.00
_cell.angle_beta   90.00
_cell.angle_gamma   90.00
#
_symmetry.space_group_name_H-M   'P 1'
#
loop_
_entity.id
_entity.type
_entity.pdbx_description
1 polymer ?
#
loop_
_entity_poly.entity_id
_entity_poly.type
_entity_poly.pdbx_seq_one_letter_code
_entity_poly.pdbx_strand_id
1 'polypeptide(L)'
;MTEISMVKIGDRFSSFADAKKAIEELGENTYTTFWKRDARTIASSKIVRPIESSLIYYQLLYACNPGGKKFKGSGKKIRQSWTFKEDCPEHVRFKASSDGKALEATSVQMKHNHVTSKVLHAHNLSQRKLSSNMKESVKDYLNMKANRKMIQQKVQESTGKIVTLQDLRNMKISDQSRKENLDGCLNILKAKYGANVAVLRDEDLTDLISEDFSFKVQP
;
A
#
# COMPACT_ATOMS: atom_id res chain seq x y z
N MET A 1 -11.14 -33.82 4.36
CA MET A 1 -10.28 -33.41 3.23
C MET A 1 -10.95 -32.19 2.63
N THR A 2 -10.50 -30.98 2.98
CA THR A 2 -11.06 -29.74 2.44
C THR A 2 -10.65 -29.65 0.97
N GLU A 3 -11.64 -29.67 0.08
CA GLU A 3 -11.42 -29.38 -1.33
C GLU A 3 -10.75 -28.01 -1.44
N ILE A 4 -9.55 -27.98 -2.01
CA ILE A 4 -8.82 -26.75 -2.26
C ILE A 4 -9.61 -26.01 -3.33
N SER A 5 -10.22 -24.87 -2.98
CA SER A 5 -10.93 -23.99 -3.91
C SER A 5 -9.93 -23.36 -4.88
N MET A 6 -9.64 -24.08 -5.96
CA MET A 6 -8.81 -23.58 -7.05
C MET A 6 -9.69 -22.84 -8.04
N VAL A 7 -9.36 -21.57 -8.31
CA VAL A 7 -9.98 -20.81 -9.41
C VAL A 7 -9.57 -21.45 -10.73
N LYS A 8 -10.55 -21.80 -11.56
CA LYS A 8 -10.36 -22.41 -12.89
C LYS A 8 -10.80 -21.45 -13.99
N ILE A 9 -10.32 -21.72 -15.20
CA ILE A 9 -10.77 -21.01 -16.39
C ILE A 9 -12.26 -21.31 -16.60
N GLY A 10 -13.05 -20.27 -16.81
CA GLY A 10 -14.51 -20.34 -16.96
C GLY A 10 -15.30 -20.06 -15.68
N ASP A 11 -14.65 -19.98 -14.51
CA ASP A 11 -15.34 -19.63 -13.26
C ASP A 11 -15.96 -18.24 -13.36
N ARG A 12 -17.20 -18.11 -12.87
CA ARG A 12 -18.01 -16.89 -12.95
C ARG A 12 -18.34 -16.35 -11.57
N PHE A 13 -18.13 -15.06 -11.39
CA PHE A 13 -18.39 -14.34 -10.15
C PHE A 13 -19.42 -13.24 -10.38
N SER A 14 -20.48 -13.22 -9.58
CA SER A 14 -21.57 -12.23 -9.64
C SER A 14 -21.14 -10.83 -9.24
N SER A 15 -20.08 -10.70 -8.45
CA SER A 15 -19.57 -9.42 -7.97
C SER A 15 -18.05 -9.37 -7.95
N PHE A 16 -17.49 -8.15 -7.90
CA PHE A 16 -16.07 -7.98 -7.64
C PHE A 16 -15.65 -8.51 -6.27
N ALA A 17 -16.53 -8.42 -5.26
CA ALA A 17 -16.24 -8.89 -3.91
C ALA A 17 -15.99 -10.41 -3.89
N ASP A 18 -16.82 -11.18 -4.61
CA ASP A 18 -16.71 -12.63 -4.71
C ASP A 18 -15.39 -13.03 -5.39
N ALA A 19 -15.09 -12.39 -6.53
CA ALA A 19 -13.83 -12.64 -7.25
C ALA A 19 -12.60 -12.28 -6.40
N LYS A 20 -12.68 -11.18 -5.64
CA LYS A 20 -11.61 -10.76 -4.73
C LYS A 20 -11.41 -11.78 -3.61
N LYS A 21 -12.49 -12.26 -3.00
CA LYS A 21 -12.44 -13.28 -1.95
C LYS A 21 -11.82 -14.59 -2.47
N ALA A 22 -12.22 -15.04 -3.66
CA ALA A 22 -11.65 -16.23 -4.28
C ALA A 22 -10.14 -16.11 -4.54
N ILE A 23 -9.64 -14.92 -4.90
CA ILE A 23 -8.20 -14.67 -5.04
C ILE A 23 -7.47 -14.65 -3.69
N GLU A 24 -8.10 -14.11 -2.64
CA GLU A 24 -7.55 -14.13 -1.29
C GLU A 24 -7.42 -15.57 -0.77
N GLU A 25 -8.47 -16.38 -0.92
CA GLU A 25 -8.47 -17.81 -0.57
C GLU A 25 -7.44 -18.60 -1.39
N LEU A 26 -7.35 -18.35 -2.70
CA LEU A 26 -6.33 -18.95 -3.55
C LEU A 26 -4.91 -18.62 -3.05
N GLY A 27 -4.67 -17.37 -2.68
CA GLY A 27 -3.39 -16.90 -2.16
C GLY A 27 -3.00 -17.55 -0.83
N GLU A 28 -3.97 -17.75 0.07
CA GLU A 28 -3.74 -18.44 1.34
C GLU A 28 -3.43 -19.93 1.13
N ASN A 29 -4.15 -20.58 0.20
CA ASN A 29 -3.97 -22.00 -0.12
C ASN A 29 -2.63 -22.29 -0.83
N THR A 30 -2.17 -21.36 -1.68
CA THR A 30 -0.94 -21.51 -2.48
C THR A 30 0.28 -20.82 -1.87
N TYR A 31 0.09 -20.14 -0.73
CA TYR A 31 1.10 -19.27 -0.11
C TYR A 31 1.60 -18.15 -1.05
N THR A 32 0.73 -17.72 -1.96
CA THR A 32 1.00 -16.66 -2.92
C THR A 32 0.43 -15.32 -2.46
N THR A 33 1.25 -14.27 -2.50
CA THR A 33 0.73 -12.90 -2.36
C THR A 33 0.35 -12.34 -3.72
N PHE A 34 -0.93 -12.36 -4.03
CA PHE A 34 -1.46 -11.72 -5.22
C PHE A 34 -1.55 -10.20 -5.05
N TRP A 35 -1.28 -9.48 -6.13
CA TRP A 35 -1.51 -8.05 -6.21
C TRP A 35 -2.20 -7.72 -7.54
N LYS A 36 -3.00 -6.65 -7.54
CA LYS A 36 -3.68 -6.16 -8.75
C LYS A 36 -2.64 -5.52 -9.67
N ARG A 37 -2.22 -6.24 -10.71
CA ARG A 37 -1.22 -5.79 -11.68
C ARG A 37 -1.81 -4.81 -12.67
N ASP A 38 -2.90 -5.22 -13.32
CA ASP A 38 -3.59 -4.44 -14.32
C ASP A 38 -5.10 -4.44 -14.02
N ALA A 39 -5.74 -3.31 -14.24
CA ALA A 39 -7.17 -3.17 -14.06
C ALA A 39 -7.73 -2.16 -15.06
N ARG A 40 -8.84 -2.52 -15.68
CA ARG A 40 -9.62 -1.66 -16.55
C ARG A 40 -11.03 -1.57 -16.00
N THR A 41 -11.43 -0.38 -15.55
CA THR A 41 -12.78 -0.15 -15.04
C THR A 41 -13.80 -0.14 -16.17
N ILE A 42 -15.06 -0.41 -15.86
CA ILE A 42 -16.16 -0.34 -16.84
C ILE A 42 -16.24 1.10 -17.38
N ALA A 43 -16.19 2.11 -16.51
CA ALA A 43 -16.24 3.53 -16.91
C ALA A 43 -15.10 3.95 -17.86
N SER A 44 -13.90 3.40 -17.69
CA SER A 44 -12.75 3.68 -18.59
C SER A 44 -12.82 2.87 -19.89
N SER A 45 -13.61 1.81 -19.91
CA SER A 45 -13.78 0.97 -21.08
C SER A 45 -14.90 1.57 -21.93
N LYS A 46 -14.58 2.01 -23.15
CA LYS A 46 -15.57 2.48 -24.14
C LYS A 46 -16.43 1.30 -24.61
N ILE A 47 -17.29 0.79 -23.74
CA ILE A 47 -18.11 -0.40 -23.95
C ILE A 47 -19.51 0.05 -24.34
N VAL A 48 -20.01 -0.49 -25.44
CA VAL A 48 -21.34 -0.18 -25.96
C VAL A 48 -22.44 -0.98 -25.24
N ARG A 49 -22.12 -2.19 -24.75
CA ARG A 49 -23.07 -3.08 -24.07
C ARG A 49 -23.24 -2.76 -22.58
N PRO A 50 -24.44 -2.99 -22.01
CA PRO A 50 -24.66 -2.83 -20.58
C PRO A 50 -23.87 -3.87 -19.78
N ILE A 51 -23.25 -3.44 -18.69
CA ILE A 51 -22.56 -4.30 -17.73
C ILE A 51 -23.06 -3.93 -16.34
N GLU A 52 -23.25 -4.95 -15.51
CA GLU A 52 -23.71 -4.78 -14.15
C GLU A 52 -22.74 -3.91 -13.34
N SER A 53 -23.31 -2.95 -12.61
CA SER A 53 -22.53 -1.95 -11.87
C SER A 53 -21.72 -2.56 -10.72
N SER A 54 -22.18 -3.70 -10.18
CA SER A 54 -21.53 -4.47 -9.10
C SER A 54 -20.15 -5.04 -9.46
N LEU A 55 -19.84 -5.16 -10.76
CA LEU A 55 -18.58 -5.75 -11.22
C LEU A 55 -17.41 -4.76 -11.17
N ILE A 56 -17.66 -3.44 -11.26
CA ILE A 56 -16.70 -2.30 -11.25
C ILE A 56 -15.68 -2.32 -12.40
N TYR A 57 -15.13 -3.49 -12.72
CA TYR A 57 -14.05 -3.72 -13.66
C TYR A 57 -14.53 -4.51 -14.87
N TYR A 58 -14.10 -4.07 -16.05
CA TYR A 58 -14.24 -4.84 -17.28
C TYR A 58 -13.15 -5.92 -17.39
N GLN A 59 -11.94 -5.61 -16.94
CA GLN A 59 -10.82 -6.53 -16.97
C GLN A 59 -9.96 -6.34 -15.73
N LEU A 60 -9.54 -7.44 -15.13
CA LEU A 60 -8.66 -7.48 -13.98
C LEU A 60 -7.57 -8.51 -14.20
N LEU A 61 -6.37 -8.20 -13.73
CA LEU A 61 -5.26 -9.12 -13.73
C LEU A 61 -4.59 -9.09 -12.37
N TYR A 62 -4.71 -10.20 -11.66
CA TYR A 62 -3.93 -10.48 -10.47
C TYR A 62 -2.69 -11.22 -10.89
N ALA A 63 -1.55 -10.81 -10.36
CA ALA A 63 -0.28 -11.50 -10.58
C ALA A 63 0.37 -11.78 -9.23
N CYS A 64 1.30 -12.73 -9.21
CA CYS A 64 2.19 -12.91 -8.07
C CYS A 64 2.97 -11.62 -7.79
N ASN A 65 3.29 -11.32 -6.53
CA ASN A 65 4.07 -10.14 -6.19
C ASN A 65 5.43 -10.10 -6.94
N PRO A 66 6.25 -11.17 -6.99
CA PRO A 66 7.48 -11.19 -7.80
C PRO A 66 7.24 -11.04 -9.32
N GLY A 67 6.08 -11.46 -9.83
CA GLY A 67 5.67 -11.29 -11.24
C GLY A 67 5.17 -9.89 -11.60
N GLY A 68 5.22 -8.96 -10.64
CA GLY A 68 4.65 -7.64 -10.85
C GLY A 68 5.32 -6.80 -11.95
N LYS A 69 4.66 -5.70 -12.32
CA LYS A 69 5.12 -4.81 -13.38
C LYS A 69 6.41 -4.10 -12.95
N LYS A 70 7.46 -4.23 -13.76
CA LYS A 70 8.67 -3.42 -13.63
C LYS A 70 8.39 -2.02 -14.16
N PHE A 71 8.25 -1.05 -13.26
CA PHE A 71 8.10 0.36 -13.65
C PHE A 71 9.46 0.91 -14.10
N LYS A 72 9.50 1.54 -15.27
CA LYS A 72 10.70 2.27 -15.71
C LYS A 72 10.81 3.55 -14.90
N GLY A 73 11.88 3.69 -14.12
CA GLY A 73 12.18 4.94 -13.42
C GLY A 73 12.67 6.01 -14.41
N SER A 74 12.21 7.26 -14.24
CA SER A 74 12.65 8.42 -15.03
C SER A 74 13.99 9.00 -14.54
N GLY A 75 14.42 8.67 -13.31
CA GLY A 75 15.63 9.24 -12.70
C GLY A 75 16.95 8.59 -13.10
N LYS A 76 18.07 9.23 -12.74
CA LYS A 76 19.47 8.83 -13.03
C LYS A 76 19.94 7.49 -12.44
N LYS A 77 19.04 6.66 -11.87
CA LYS A 77 19.32 5.34 -11.26
C LYS A 77 20.48 5.32 -10.24
N ILE A 78 20.67 6.41 -9.50
CA ILE A 78 21.77 6.55 -8.52
C ILE A 78 21.60 5.60 -7.32
N ARG A 79 20.36 5.31 -6.91
CA ARG A 79 20.06 4.37 -5.83
C ARG A 79 19.76 2.98 -6.39
N GLN A 80 20.46 1.96 -5.89
CA GLN A 80 20.14 0.55 -6.16
C GLN A 80 18.98 0.05 -5.29
N SER A 81 17.86 0.78 -5.25
CA SER A 81 16.63 0.28 -4.61
C SER A 81 15.81 -0.48 -5.66
N TRP A 82 16.21 -1.72 -5.97
CA TRP A 82 15.44 -2.56 -6.87
C TRP A 82 14.32 -3.27 -6.11
N THR A 83 13.09 -3.16 -6.60
CA THR A 83 12.02 -4.07 -6.17
C THR A 83 12.35 -5.43 -6.78
N PHE A 84 12.49 -6.48 -5.94
CA PHE A 84 12.76 -7.86 -6.36
C PHE A 84 11.60 -8.41 -7.20
N LYS A 85 11.53 -8.01 -8.48
CA LYS A 85 10.57 -8.51 -9.46
C LYS A 85 11.30 -9.51 -10.36
N GLU A 86 10.91 -10.77 -10.22
CA GLU A 86 11.49 -11.93 -10.91
C GLU A 86 10.70 -12.32 -12.17
N ASP A 87 9.71 -11.51 -12.58
CA ASP A 87 8.88 -11.77 -13.76
C ASP A 87 8.17 -13.14 -13.70
N CYS A 88 7.69 -13.49 -12.51
CA CYS A 88 6.89 -14.68 -12.27
C CYS A 88 5.68 -14.74 -13.20
N PRO A 89 5.46 -15.87 -13.91
CA PRO A 89 4.38 -16.00 -14.88
C PRO A 89 3.02 -16.24 -14.23
N GLU A 90 2.98 -16.54 -12.92
CA GLU A 90 1.74 -16.81 -12.19
C GLU A 90 0.79 -15.60 -12.22
N HIS A 91 -0.41 -15.83 -12.74
CA HIS A 91 -1.44 -14.80 -12.84
C HIS A 91 -2.84 -15.39 -12.97
N VAL A 92 -3.82 -14.60 -12.56
CA VAL A 92 -5.25 -14.86 -12.74
C VAL A 92 -5.90 -13.65 -13.40
N ARG A 93 -6.48 -13.85 -14.58
CA ARG A 93 -7.14 -12.83 -15.36
C ARG A 93 -8.66 -12.99 -15.31
N PHE A 94 -9.35 -11.93 -14.92
CA PHE A 94 -10.80 -11.84 -15.02
C PHE A 94 -11.20 -10.87 -16.12
N LYS A 95 -12.31 -11.16 -16.78
CA LYS A 95 -12.95 -10.30 -17.76
C LYS A 95 -14.45 -10.33 -17.55
N ALA A 96 -15.14 -9.21 -17.76
CA ALA A 96 -16.59 -9.20 -17.75
C ALA A 96 -17.13 -10.13 -18.85
N SER A 97 -17.99 -11.07 -18.45
CA SER A 97 -18.68 -12.03 -19.32
C SER A 97 -19.41 -11.31 -20.46
N SER A 98 -19.65 -11.98 -21.59
CA SER A 98 -20.42 -11.48 -22.75
C SER A 98 -21.78 -10.91 -22.35
N ASP A 99 -22.38 -11.47 -21.31
CA ASP A 99 -23.73 -11.13 -20.87
C ASP A 99 -23.73 -9.95 -19.90
N GLY A 100 -22.54 -9.53 -19.44
CA GLY A 100 -22.38 -8.37 -18.55
C GLY A 100 -22.75 -8.60 -17.09
N LYS A 101 -23.18 -9.82 -16.74
CA LYS A 101 -23.67 -10.18 -15.40
C LYS A 101 -22.62 -10.72 -14.43
N ALA A 102 -21.46 -11.15 -14.94
CA ALA A 102 -20.43 -11.78 -14.13
C ALA A 102 -19.01 -11.42 -14.59
N LEU A 103 -18.06 -11.52 -13.67
CA LEU A 103 -16.62 -11.58 -13.96
C LEU A 103 -16.22 -13.03 -14.19
N GLU A 104 -15.68 -13.33 -15.37
CA GLU A 104 -15.25 -14.66 -15.76
C GLU A 104 -13.72 -14.78 -15.72
N ALA A 105 -13.22 -15.87 -15.14
CA ALA A 105 -11.80 -16.21 -15.17
C ALA A 105 -11.39 -16.68 -16.57
N THR A 106 -10.64 -15.84 -17.28
CA THR A 106 -10.26 -16.08 -18.70
C THR A 106 -8.89 -16.70 -18.87
N SER A 107 -7.99 -16.52 -17.90
CA SER A 107 -6.64 -17.08 -17.94
C SER A 107 -6.17 -17.32 -16.52
N VAL A 108 -5.69 -18.53 -16.24
CA VAL A 108 -5.14 -18.93 -14.94
C VAL A 108 -3.81 -19.64 -15.20
N GLN A 109 -2.74 -19.11 -14.63
CA GLN A 109 -1.40 -19.70 -14.66
C GLN A 109 -0.93 -19.83 -13.21
N MET A 110 -0.69 -21.07 -12.74
CA MET A 110 -0.27 -21.36 -11.37
C MET A 110 1.22 -21.70 -11.23
N LYS A 111 2.00 -21.54 -12.31
CA LYS A 111 3.43 -21.85 -12.30
C LYS A 111 4.23 -20.68 -11.75
N HIS A 112 5.14 -20.97 -10.82
CA HIS A 112 6.10 -20.02 -10.29
C HIS A 112 7.50 -20.30 -10.83
N ASN A 113 8.31 -19.25 -10.94
CA ASN A 113 9.75 -19.33 -11.19
C ASN A 113 10.58 -19.04 -9.93
N HIS A 114 9.94 -19.02 -8.76
CA HIS A 114 10.55 -18.71 -7.47
C HIS A 114 9.95 -19.58 -6.38
N VAL A 115 10.62 -19.62 -5.23
CA VAL A 115 10.15 -20.39 -4.07
C VAL A 115 8.91 -19.72 -3.48
N THR A 116 7.85 -20.50 -3.30
CA THR A 116 6.70 -20.15 -2.47
C THR A 116 6.72 -21.02 -1.22
N SER A 117 6.61 -20.39 -0.05
CA SER A 117 6.54 -21.12 1.21
C SER A 117 5.65 -20.39 2.19
N LYS A 118 5.03 -21.13 3.11
CA LYS A 118 4.19 -20.59 4.17
C LYS A 118 4.92 -19.53 5.00
N VAL A 119 6.21 -19.75 5.28
CA VAL A 119 7.04 -18.82 6.05
C VAL A 119 7.25 -17.51 5.27
N LEU A 120 7.65 -17.59 4.00
CA LEU A 120 7.83 -16.41 3.16
C LEU A 120 6.51 -15.64 2.99
N HIS A 121 5.40 -16.37 2.84
CA HIS A 121 4.07 -15.79 2.75
C HIS A 121 3.71 -14.98 4.01
N ALA A 122 3.86 -15.57 5.19
CA ALA A 122 3.58 -14.91 6.47
C ALA A 122 4.48 -13.68 6.72
N HIS A 123 5.71 -13.69 6.20
CA HIS A 123 6.62 -12.55 6.29
C HIS A 123 6.37 -11.44 5.25
N ASN A 124 5.45 -11.60 4.28
CA ASN A 124 5.14 -10.55 3.32
C ASN A 124 4.53 -9.32 3.99
N LEU A 125 4.92 -8.11 3.55
CA LEU A 125 4.46 -6.83 4.11
C LEU A 125 2.93 -6.71 4.17
N SER A 126 2.23 -7.21 3.15
CA SER A 126 0.77 -7.21 3.09
C SER A 126 0.15 -8.05 4.21
N GLN A 127 0.75 -9.22 4.51
CA GLN A 127 0.27 -10.15 5.54
C GLN A 127 0.59 -9.67 6.96
N ARG A 128 1.76 -9.02 7.14
CA ARG A 128 2.16 -8.41 8.42
C ARG A 128 1.34 -7.16 8.78
N LYS A 129 0.52 -6.64 7.87
CA LYS A 129 -0.27 -5.41 8.09
C LYS A 129 -1.31 -5.64 9.19
N LEU A 130 -1.20 -4.84 10.25
CA LEU A 130 -2.17 -4.81 11.35
C LEU A 130 -3.46 -4.09 10.95
N SER A 131 -4.57 -4.47 11.60
CA SER A 131 -5.85 -3.77 11.53
C SER A 131 -5.74 -2.35 12.10
N SER A 132 -6.67 -1.47 11.77
CA SER A 132 -6.72 -0.09 12.29
C SER A 132 -6.67 -0.06 13.82
N ASN A 133 -7.52 -0.84 14.47
CA ASN A 133 -7.67 -0.83 15.93
C ASN A 133 -6.38 -1.30 16.62
N MET A 134 -5.77 -2.39 16.14
CA MET A 134 -4.52 -2.89 16.70
C MET A 134 -3.34 -1.95 16.46
N LYS A 135 -3.32 -1.22 15.34
CA LYS A 135 -2.30 -0.19 15.09
C LYS A 135 -2.37 0.92 16.12
N GLU A 136 -3.57 1.35 16.49
CA GLU A 136 -3.77 2.40 17.48
C GLU A 136 -3.27 1.95 18.85
N SER A 137 -3.64 0.74 19.30
CA SER A 137 -3.11 0.19 20.55
C SER A 137 -1.58 0.06 20.56
N VAL A 138 -0.99 -0.36 19.43
CA VAL A 138 0.48 -0.43 19.29
C VAL A 138 1.11 0.96 19.37
N LYS A 139 0.47 1.98 18.79
CA LYS A 139 0.93 3.38 18.90
C LYS A 139 0.90 3.86 20.35
N ASP A 140 -0.15 3.55 21.10
CA ASP A 140 -0.25 3.92 22.51
C ASP A 140 0.88 3.30 23.33
N TYR A 141 1.17 2.01 23.14
CA TYR A 141 2.31 1.35 23.79
C TYR A 141 3.65 1.97 23.40
N LEU A 142 3.83 2.36 22.14
CA LEU A 142 5.04 3.05 21.68
C LEU A 142 5.19 4.44 22.29
N ASN A 143 4.09 5.17 22.48
CA ASN A 143 4.07 6.48 23.13
C ASN A 143 4.38 6.40 24.62
N MET A 144 3.90 5.34 25.29
CA MET A 144 4.26 5.00 26.68
C MET A 144 5.71 4.49 26.82
N LYS A 145 6.49 4.47 25.72
CA LYS A 145 7.86 3.96 25.67
C LYS A 145 7.98 2.49 26.15
N ALA A 146 6.93 1.69 25.99
CA ALA A 146 6.96 0.28 26.34
C ALA A 146 8.01 -0.47 25.50
N ASN A 147 8.54 -1.57 26.06
CA ASN A 147 9.56 -2.36 25.39
C ASN A 147 9.00 -2.96 24.09
N ARG A 148 9.67 -2.68 22.96
CA ARG A 148 9.23 -3.12 21.63
C ARG A 148 9.15 -4.64 21.49
N LYS A 149 9.98 -5.41 22.19
CA LYS A 149 9.90 -6.88 22.19
C LYS A 149 8.60 -7.36 22.85
N MET A 150 8.21 -6.72 23.96
CA MET A 150 6.93 -7.02 24.63
C MET A 150 5.73 -6.68 23.74
N ILE A 151 5.78 -5.54 23.05
CA ILE A 151 4.74 -5.14 22.10
C ILE A 151 4.64 -6.17 20.96
N GLN A 152 5.78 -6.57 20.40
CA GLN A 152 5.83 -7.57 19.33
C GLN A 152 5.19 -8.90 19.78
N GLN A 153 5.58 -9.40 20.94
CA GLN A 153 5.03 -10.64 21.51
C GLN A 153 3.51 -10.51 21.74
N LYS A 154 3.06 -9.45 22.40
CA LYS A 154 1.64 -9.22 22.66
C LYS A 154 0.81 -9.17 21.37
N VAL A 155 1.32 -8.50 20.33
CA VAL A 155 0.64 -8.41 19.04
C VAL A 155 0.59 -9.77 18.35
N GLN A 156 1.67 -10.54 18.43
CA GLN A 156 1.72 -11.89 17.86
C GLN A 156 0.77 -12.84 18.60
N GLU A 157 0.69 -12.77 19.93
CA GLU A 157 -0.26 -13.54 20.74
C GLU A 157 -1.71 -13.14 20.46
N SER A 158 -2.00 -11.85 20.34
CA SER A 158 -3.37 -11.38 20.16
C SER A 158 -3.91 -11.54 18.74
N THR A 159 -3.04 -11.48 17.71
CA THR A 159 -3.46 -11.47 16.30
C THR A 159 -2.98 -12.66 15.49
N GLY A 160 -2.01 -13.43 16.00
CA GLY A 160 -1.32 -14.48 15.24
C GLY A 160 -0.41 -13.96 14.12
N LYS A 161 -0.32 -12.64 13.91
CA LYS A 161 0.46 -12.04 12.82
C LYS A 161 1.90 -11.82 13.24
N ILE A 162 2.81 -12.08 12.29
CA ILE A 162 4.23 -11.76 12.45
C ILE A 162 4.40 -10.25 12.27
N VAL A 163 4.96 -9.59 13.29
CA VAL A 163 5.37 -8.18 13.21
C VAL A 163 6.86 -8.12 13.50
N THR A 164 7.62 -7.33 12.73
CA THR A 164 9.04 -7.14 12.97
C THR A 164 9.30 -5.88 13.80
N LEU A 165 10.45 -5.82 14.49
CA LEU A 165 10.86 -4.62 15.21
C LEU A 165 11.01 -3.40 14.28
N GLN A 166 11.38 -3.63 13.01
CA GLN A 166 11.44 -2.58 12.00
C GLN A 166 10.03 -2.03 11.68
N ASP A 167 9.01 -2.89 11.62
CA ASP A 167 7.63 -2.44 11.41
C ASP A 167 7.22 -1.50 12.56
N LEU A 168 7.52 -1.85 13.82
CA LEU A 168 7.25 -0.98 14.98
C LEU A 168 8.03 0.33 14.93
N ARG A 169 9.28 0.31 14.47
CA ARG A 169 10.10 1.51 14.30
C ARG A 169 9.51 2.45 13.25
N ASN A 170 9.07 1.90 12.12
CA ASN A 170 8.48 2.66 11.02
C ASN A 170 7.15 3.32 11.42
N MET A 171 6.37 2.73 12.33
CA MET A 171 5.12 3.33 12.85
C MET A 171 5.37 4.65 13.59
N LYS A 172 6.50 4.79 14.29
CA LYS A 172 6.85 6.05 14.99
C LYS A 172 7.23 7.16 14.02
N ILE A 173 7.94 6.82 12.93
CA ILE A 173 8.44 7.79 11.95
C ILE A 173 7.28 8.45 11.21
N SER A 174 6.21 7.72 10.90
CA SER A 174 5.05 8.26 10.15
C SER A 174 4.24 9.33 10.88
N ASP A 175 4.31 9.41 12.22
CA ASP A 175 3.64 10.47 12.99
C ASP A 175 4.55 11.69 13.22
N GLN A 176 5.87 11.50 13.31
CA GLN A 176 6.80 12.60 13.54
C GLN A 176 6.99 13.46 12.29
N SER A 177 7.02 12.88 11.09
CA SER A 177 7.25 13.62 9.83
C SER A 177 6.05 14.45 9.36
N ARG A 178 4.88 14.31 9.98
CA ARG A 178 3.70 15.16 9.74
C ARG A 178 3.52 16.26 10.78
N LYS A 179 4.28 16.20 11.87
CA LYS A 179 4.29 17.16 12.97
C LYS A 179 5.71 17.71 13.17
N GLU A 180 6.42 17.99 12.08
CA GLU A 180 7.44 19.03 12.13
C GLU A 180 6.69 20.33 12.37
N ASN A 181 6.61 20.65 13.65
CA ASN A 181 5.76 21.61 14.29
C ASN A 181 6.33 23.01 14.00
N LEU A 182 6.28 23.43 12.73
CA LEU A 182 6.71 24.77 12.29
C LEU A 182 6.07 25.83 13.20
N ASP A 183 4.78 25.69 13.50
CA ASP A 183 4.05 26.55 14.44
C ASP A 183 4.62 26.52 15.86
N GLY A 184 5.05 25.34 16.34
CA GLY A 184 5.73 25.19 17.63
C GLY A 184 7.09 25.90 17.68
N CYS A 185 7.88 25.80 16.61
CA CYS A 185 9.15 26.53 16.49
C CYS A 185 8.94 28.05 16.37
N LEU A 186 7.95 28.51 15.60
CA LEU A 186 7.61 29.93 15.47
C LEU A 186 7.21 30.54 16.82
N ASN A 187 6.42 29.82 17.60
CA ASN A 187 6.00 30.30 18.92
C ASN A 187 7.19 30.44 19.89
N ILE A 188 8.19 29.56 19.82
CA ILE A 188 9.40 29.69 20.64
C ILE A 188 10.24 30.89 20.20
N LEU A 189 10.39 31.11 18.89
CA LEU A 189 11.17 32.23 18.35
C LEU A 189 10.52 33.59 18.67
N LYS A 190 9.20 33.68 18.59
CA LYS A 190 8.44 34.88 18.97
C LYS A 190 8.49 35.12 20.48
N ALA A 191 8.21 34.10 21.29
CA ALA A 191 8.06 34.27 22.73
C ALA A 191 9.40 34.46 23.47
N LYS A 192 10.47 33.79 23.03
CA LYS A 192 11.76 33.78 23.74
C LYS A 192 12.76 34.79 23.20
N TYR A 193 12.71 35.08 21.91
CA TYR A 193 13.69 35.93 21.22
C TYR A 193 13.07 37.19 20.62
N GLY A 194 11.75 37.39 20.74
CA GLY A 194 11.05 38.55 20.17
C GLY A 194 11.15 38.65 18.64
N ALA A 195 11.51 37.55 17.97
CA ALA A 195 11.80 37.56 16.54
C ALA A 195 10.52 37.71 15.72
N ASN A 196 10.52 38.63 14.76
CA ASN A 196 9.44 38.73 13.79
C ASN A 196 9.68 37.71 12.66
N VAL A 197 8.90 36.63 12.66
CA VAL A 197 9.06 35.51 11.71
C VAL A 197 7.76 35.27 10.97
N ALA A 198 7.83 35.26 9.65
CA ALA A 198 6.75 34.91 8.74
C ALA A 198 7.14 33.65 7.94
N VAL A 199 6.18 32.76 7.70
CA VAL A 199 6.39 31.57 6.85
C VAL A 199 5.83 31.88 5.47
N LEU A 200 6.72 31.93 4.48
CA LEU A 200 6.34 32.01 3.08
C LEU A 200 6.09 30.59 2.57
N ARG A 201 4.91 30.36 1.98
CA ARG A 201 4.63 29.13 1.23
C ARG A 201 4.76 29.46 -0.25
N ASP A 202 5.20 28.49 -1.05
CA ASP A 202 5.54 28.70 -2.47
C ASP A 202 4.39 29.27 -3.34
N GLU A 203 3.15 29.29 -2.82
CA GLU A 203 1.98 29.87 -3.49
C GLU A 203 1.92 31.42 -3.41
N ASP A 204 2.70 32.06 -2.53
CA ASP A 204 2.63 33.51 -2.25
C ASP A 204 3.75 34.33 -2.93
N LEU A 205 4.58 33.70 -3.77
CA LEU A 205 5.85 34.29 -4.25
C LEU A 205 5.74 35.19 -5.49
N THR A 206 4.54 35.51 -5.97
CA THR A 206 4.38 36.39 -7.15
C THR A 206 4.37 37.88 -6.82
N ASP A 207 4.19 38.29 -5.55
CA ASP A 207 3.80 39.67 -5.25
C ASP A 207 4.82 40.48 -4.42
N LEU A 208 5.98 39.94 -4.07
CA LEU A 208 6.96 40.63 -3.21
C LEU A 208 8.41 40.49 -3.70
N ILE A 209 8.69 41.05 -4.88
CA ILE A 209 10.06 41.48 -5.25
C ILE A 209 10.02 43.00 -5.50
N SER A 210 9.88 43.77 -4.43
CA SER A 210 10.40 45.14 -4.35
C SER A 210 10.17 45.65 -2.94
N GLU A 211 11.17 45.54 -2.07
CA GLU A 211 11.50 46.58 -1.08
C GLU A 211 12.79 46.18 -0.35
N ASP A 212 13.81 47.01 -0.52
CA ASP A 212 15.15 46.88 0.04
C ASP A 212 15.11 46.89 1.58
N PHE A 213 15.38 45.74 2.22
CA PHE A 213 15.65 45.70 3.65
C PHE A 213 17.15 45.89 3.92
N SER A 214 17.53 47.14 4.18
CA SER A 214 18.84 47.48 4.75
C SER A 214 18.90 47.11 6.24
N PHE A 215 19.84 46.25 6.63
CA PHE A 215 20.16 45.98 8.03
C PHE A 215 21.11 47.06 8.55
N LYS A 216 20.63 47.94 9.44
CA LYS A 216 21.51 48.71 10.34
C LYS A 216 21.66 47.96 11.65
N VAL A 217 22.86 47.45 11.90
CA VAL A 217 23.30 47.02 13.23
C VAL A 217 23.74 48.29 13.96
N GLN A 218 23.09 48.62 15.08
CA GLN A 218 23.61 49.62 16.02
C GLN A 218 24.54 48.93 17.04
N PRO A 219 25.62 49.60 17.48
CA PRO A 219 26.62 49.05 18.39
C PRO A 219 26.10 48.81 19.80
#